data_AF-A0A1X2GZX0-F1
#
_entry.id   AF-A0A1X2GZX0-F1
#
_cell.length_a   1.000
_cell.length_b   1.000
_cell.length_c   1.000
_cell.angle_alpha   90.00
_cell.angle_beta   90.00
_cell.angle_gamma   90.00
#
_symmetry.space_group_name_H-M   'P 1'
#
loop_
_entity.id
_entity.type
_entity.pdbx_description
1 polymer ?
#
loop_
_entity_poly.entity_id
_entity_poly.type
_entity_poly.pdbx_seq_one_letter_code
_entity_poly.pdbx_strand_id
1 'polypeptide(L)'
;MASSAAEIDQLTTIPGIPFPEFYELFMDWKTPLIIASTYALTIKLLNPSSSASKLSRVEAKNRGVDDAAKKSTSSKLMTPFVFLHNLALAVYSIITFYNMATGMKRAWFDRNISMHDAFCDKDEFLWDDSLGYWGYLFYLSKFYEVVDTAIILLKGRRSSLLQTYHHSGAMLTMWSGIRYKATPIWIFVLFNSFVHSVMYCYYAATSIGLHPPGKRYLTSIQISQFLLGMSLAVSYLFVPNCMDTPGQRFAVFINVGYLLPLTYLFVDFARKTYGKRIAAAMKKAQ
;
A
#
# COMPACT_ATOMS: atom_id res chain seq x y z
N MET A 1 24.73 13.73 28.63
CA MET A 1 23.48 13.95 27.86
C MET A 1 23.71 14.20 26.35
N ALA A 2 24.95 14.22 25.83
CA ALA A 2 25.21 14.40 24.39
C ALA A 2 25.46 13.09 23.61
N SER A 3 25.56 11.94 24.28
CA SER A 3 25.91 10.66 23.62
C SER A 3 24.70 9.83 23.17
N SER A 4 23.48 10.07 23.68
CA SER A 4 22.28 9.31 23.26
C SER A 4 21.59 9.87 22.01
N ALA A 5 21.96 11.08 21.57
CA ALA A 5 21.41 11.69 20.36
C ALA A 5 22.19 11.28 19.09
N ALA A 6 23.46 10.90 19.22
CA ALA A 6 24.33 10.54 18.11
C ALA A 6 24.06 9.12 17.55
N GLU A 7 23.59 8.18 18.37
CA GLU A 7 23.23 6.82 17.90
C GLU A 7 21.89 6.75 17.16
N ILE A 8 21.04 7.78 17.29
CA ILE A 8 19.71 7.82 16.62
C ILE A 8 19.84 8.28 15.16
N ASP A 9 21.00 8.81 14.76
CA ASP A 9 21.14 9.61 13.53
C ASP A 9 22.13 9.08 12.48
N GLN A 10 22.61 7.83 12.60
CA GLN A 10 23.34 7.23 11.48
C GLN A 10 22.37 6.78 10.38
N LEU A 11 22.06 7.72 9.49
CA LEU A 11 21.40 7.47 8.22
C LEU A 11 22.38 6.74 7.28
N THR A 12 22.62 5.45 7.52
CA THR A 12 23.45 4.65 6.62
C THR A 12 22.68 4.40 5.33
N THR A 13 23.19 4.93 4.21
CA THR A 13 22.64 4.66 2.88
C THR A 13 22.58 3.17 2.62
N ILE A 14 21.42 2.68 2.18
CA ILE A 14 21.23 1.26 1.87
C ILE A 14 22.05 0.90 0.62
N PRO A 15 22.87 -0.15 0.65
CA PRO A 15 23.70 -0.53 -0.50
C PRO A 15 22.88 -0.82 -1.76
N GLY A 16 23.40 -0.40 -2.92
CA GLY A 16 22.86 -0.75 -4.24
C GLY A 16 21.58 -0.03 -4.65
N ILE A 17 21.00 0.84 -3.82
CA ILE A 17 19.76 1.57 -4.15
C ILE A 17 19.94 2.47 -5.39
N PRO A 18 18.87 2.65 -6.18
CA PRO A 18 18.90 3.62 -7.27
C PRO A 18 18.91 5.05 -6.71
N PHE A 19 19.68 5.92 -7.37
CA PHE A 19 19.82 7.35 -7.03
C PHE A 19 20.16 7.61 -5.54
N PRO A 20 21.28 7.07 -5.04
CA PRO A 20 21.68 7.24 -3.64
C PRO A 20 21.82 8.72 -3.23
N GLU A 21 22.07 9.62 -4.18
CA GLU A 21 22.12 11.07 -3.97
C GLU A 21 20.82 11.67 -3.42
N PHE A 22 19.67 11.03 -3.65
CA PHE A 22 18.38 11.49 -3.11
C PHE A 22 17.98 10.77 -1.82
N TYR A 23 18.78 9.84 -1.31
CA TYR A 23 18.44 9.05 -0.12
C TYR A 23 18.15 9.96 1.08
N GLU A 24 19.06 10.88 1.40
CA GLU A 24 18.88 11.86 2.49
C GLU A 24 17.60 12.68 2.33
N LEU A 25 17.30 13.12 1.10
CA LEU A 25 16.08 13.88 0.82
C LEU A 25 14.83 13.06 1.13
N PHE A 26 14.74 11.81 0.64
CA PHE A 26 13.59 10.96 0.88
C PHE A 26 13.50 10.44 2.32
N MET A 27 14.60 10.43 3.05
CA MET A 27 14.66 9.99 4.45
C MET A 27 14.50 11.12 5.47
N ASP A 28 14.53 12.40 5.06
CA ASP A 28 14.06 13.51 5.89
C ASP A 28 12.54 13.35 6.13
N TRP A 29 12.12 13.38 7.40
CA TRP A 29 10.72 13.26 7.82
C TRP A 29 9.79 14.30 7.18
N LYS A 30 10.33 15.46 6.79
CA LYS A 30 9.58 16.52 6.12
C LYS A 30 9.13 16.09 4.73
N THR A 31 9.92 15.30 4.01
CA THR A 31 9.63 14.90 2.63
C THR A 31 8.32 14.12 2.49
N PRO A 32 8.12 12.97 3.17
CA PRO A 32 6.86 12.25 3.09
C PRO A 32 5.70 13.07 3.67
N LEU A 33 5.93 13.90 4.70
CA LEU A 33 4.89 14.74 5.28
C LEU A 33 4.40 15.84 4.32
N ILE A 34 5.32 16.57 3.70
CA ILE A 34 5.01 17.64 2.75
C ILE A 34 4.33 17.05 1.51
N ILE A 35 4.85 15.95 0.97
CA ILE A 35 4.27 15.31 -0.22
C ILE A 35 2.87 14.77 0.10
N ALA A 36 2.69 14.05 1.21
CA ALA A 36 1.38 13.53 1.62
C ALA A 36 0.36 14.66 1.88
N SER A 37 0.79 15.74 2.53
CA SER A 37 -0.07 16.90 2.80
C SER A 37 -0.47 17.63 1.50
N THR A 38 0.49 17.82 0.60
CA THR A 38 0.26 18.43 -0.72
C THR A 38 -0.67 17.57 -1.56
N TYR A 39 -0.47 16.25 -1.56
CA TYR A 39 -1.35 15.30 -2.20
C TYR A 39 -2.78 15.39 -1.64
N ALA A 40 -2.95 15.30 -0.33
CA ALA A 40 -4.27 15.37 0.30
C ALA A 40 -4.98 16.71 0.03
N LEU A 41 -4.26 17.83 0.07
CA LEU A 41 -4.77 19.15 -0.27
C LEU A 41 -5.19 19.22 -1.74
N THR A 42 -4.34 18.71 -2.65
CA THR A 42 -4.63 18.65 -4.08
C THR A 42 -5.90 17.85 -4.35
N ILE A 43 -6.07 16.70 -3.70
CA ILE A 43 -7.31 15.93 -3.83
C ILE A 43 -8.50 16.72 -3.30
N LYS A 44 -8.37 17.40 -2.14
CA LYS A 44 -9.46 18.20 -1.58
C LYS A 44 -9.91 19.32 -2.53
N LEU A 45 -8.97 19.96 -3.24
CA LEU A 45 -9.24 21.04 -4.18
C LEU A 45 -9.77 20.56 -5.54
N LEU A 46 -9.22 19.47 -6.07
CA LEU A 46 -9.54 18.97 -7.41
C LEU A 46 -10.68 17.94 -7.42
N ASN A 47 -11.12 17.42 -6.26
CA ASN A 47 -12.19 16.43 -6.22
C ASN A 47 -13.50 17.03 -6.74
N PRO A 48 -14.12 16.46 -7.78
CA PRO A 48 -15.43 16.94 -8.21
C PRO A 48 -16.49 16.73 -7.13
N SER A 49 -17.45 17.67 -7.08
CA SER A 49 -18.67 17.49 -6.31
C SER A 49 -19.39 16.19 -6.72
N SER A 50 -20.15 15.60 -5.78
CA SER A 50 -20.87 14.34 -6.03
C SER A 50 -21.77 14.41 -7.28
N SER A 51 -22.37 15.57 -7.53
CA SER A 51 -23.23 15.80 -8.71
C SER A 51 -22.43 15.91 -10.01
N ALA A 52 -21.21 16.45 -9.96
CA ALA A 52 -20.33 16.65 -11.11
C ALA A 52 -19.48 15.41 -11.46
N SER A 53 -19.27 14.49 -10.51
CA SER A 53 -18.48 13.28 -10.74
C SER A 53 -19.07 12.44 -11.86
N LYS A 54 -18.20 12.00 -12.79
CA LYS A 54 -18.52 10.97 -13.78
C LYS A 54 -18.61 9.61 -13.09
N LEU A 55 -19.51 8.76 -13.57
CA LEU A 55 -19.67 7.39 -13.09
C LEU A 55 -18.75 6.45 -13.88
N SER A 56 -18.28 5.37 -13.25
CA SER A 56 -17.68 4.28 -14.01
C SER A 56 -18.75 3.55 -14.82
N ARG A 57 -18.39 2.96 -15.97
CA ARG A 57 -19.32 2.20 -16.83
C ARG A 57 -20.06 1.10 -16.05
N VAL A 58 -19.35 0.43 -15.16
CA VAL A 58 -19.89 -0.61 -14.26
C VAL A 58 -20.89 -0.02 -13.27
N GLU A 59 -20.60 1.16 -12.71
CA GLU A 59 -21.47 1.79 -11.73
C GLU A 59 -22.72 2.41 -12.36
N ALA A 60 -22.60 3.01 -13.55
CA ALA A 60 -23.75 3.47 -14.35
C ALA A 60 -24.70 2.30 -14.65
N LYS A 61 -24.17 1.17 -15.13
CA LYS A 61 -24.94 -0.07 -15.36
C LYS A 61 -25.63 -0.58 -14.09
N ASN A 62 -24.94 -0.57 -12.95
CA ASN A 62 -25.52 -1.03 -11.68
C ASN A 62 -26.61 -0.09 -11.14
N ARG A 63 -26.56 1.21 -11.47
CA ARG A 63 -27.56 2.21 -11.06
C ARG A 63 -28.72 2.34 -12.04
N GLY A 64 -28.74 1.57 -13.14
CA GLY A 64 -29.78 1.65 -14.16
C GLY A 64 -29.83 3.00 -14.87
N VAL A 65 -28.70 3.71 -14.96
CA VAL A 65 -28.62 5.01 -15.65
C VAL A 65 -28.19 4.75 -17.10
N ASP A 66 -29.06 5.09 -18.06
CA ASP A 66 -28.82 4.89 -19.49
C ASP A 66 -27.54 5.59 -19.99
N ASP A 67 -26.83 4.89 -20.89
CA ASP A 67 -25.44 5.10 -21.33
C ASP A 67 -25.11 6.48 -21.97
N ALA A 68 -26.06 7.42 -22.05
CA ALA A 68 -25.93 8.66 -22.81
C ALA A 68 -25.42 9.88 -21.99
N ALA A 69 -25.64 9.96 -20.67
CA ALA A 69 -25.47 11.24 -19.96
C ALA A 69 -24.11 11.48 -19.27
N LYS A 70 -23.27 10.44 -19.05
CA LYS A 70 -21.96 10.60 -18.36
C LYS A 70 -20.88 9.65 -18.87
N LYS A 71 -20.79 9.43 -20.19
CA LYS A 71 -19.68 8.67 -20.77
C LYS A 71 -18.37 9.44 -20.51
N SER A 72 -17.48 8.87 -19.70
CA SER A 72 -16.09 9.30 -19.69
C SER A 72 -15.50 8.92 -21.05
N THR A 73 -15.50 9.85 -22.00
CA THR A 73 -14.72 9.75 -23.24
C THR A 73 -13.25 9.68 -22.84
N SER A 74 -12.76 8.47 -22.55
CA SER A 74 -11.35 8.22 -22.33
C SER A 74 -10.68 8.48 -23.67
N SER A 75 -9.76 9.44 -23.74
CA SER A 75 -9.03 9.72 -24.98
C SER A 75 -8.35 8.43 -25.47
N LYS A 76 -8.15 8.29 -26.78
CA LYS A 76 -7.52 7.10 -27.37
C LYS A 76 -6.14 6.77 -26.75
N LEU A 77 -5.47 7.77 -26.17
CA LEU A 77 -4.18 7.65 -25.47
C LEU A 77 -4.31 7.29 -23.98
N MET A 78 -5.42 7.61 -23.31
CA MET A 78 -5.59 7.33 -21.88
C MET A 78 -5.73 5.84 -21.57
N THR A 79 -6.32 5.06 -22.48
CA THR A 79 -6.46 3.61 -22.29
C THR A 79 -5.10 2.89 -22.29
N PRO A 80 -4.24 3.03 -23.31
CA PRO A 80 -2.92 2.39 -23.30
C PRO A 80 -2.03 2.90 -22.16
N PHE A 81 -2.10 4.19 -21.81
CA PHE A 81 -1.39 4.74 -20.65
C PHE A 81 -1.79 4.03 -19.34
N VAL A 82 -3.10 3.92 -19.07
CA VAL A 82 -3.60 3.26 -17.86
C VAL A 82 -3.24 1.78 -17.85
N PHE A 83 -3.31 1.11 -19.00
CA PHE A 83 -2.90 -0.29 -19.10
C PHE A 83 -1.42 -0.48 -18.75
N LEU A 84 -0.53 0.29 -19.40
CA LEU A 84 0.92 0.22 -19.17
C LEU A 84 1.29 0.58 -17.73
N HIS A 85 0.63 1.59 -17.15
CA HIS A 85 0.82 1.98 -15.76
C HIS A 85 0.47 0.83 -14.79
N ASN A 86 -0.73 0.24 -14.94
CA ASN A 86 -1.14 -0.89 -14.09
C ASN A 86 -0.26 -2.12 -14.33
N LEU A 87 0.15 -2.38 -15.58
CA LEU A 87 1.04 -3.49 -15.90
C LEU A 87 2.43 -3.30 -15.27
N ALA A 88 2.99 -2.09 -15.34
CA ALA A 88 4.28 -1.78 -14.73
C ALA A 88 4.23 -1.95 -13.20
N LEU A 89 3.17 -1.46 -12.55
CA LEU A 89 2.97 -1.66 -11.11
C LEU A 89 2.73 -3.13 -10.73
N ALA A 90 2.05 -3.90 -11.57
CA ALA A 90 1.89 -5.34 -11.38
C ALA A 90 3.24 -6.06 -11.45
N VAL A 91 4.04 -5.81 -12.50
CA VAL A 91 5.37 -6.41 -12.67
C VAL A 91 6.29 -6.03 -11.51
N TYR A 92 6.33 -4.74 -11.15
CA TYR A 92 7.09 -4.25 -10.01
C TYR A 92 6.69 -4.95 -8.69
N SER A 93 5.38 -5.09 -8.45
CA SER A 93 4.86 -5.75 -7.26
C SER A 93 5.23 -7.25 -7.24
N ILE A 94 5.17 -7.93 -8.40
CA ILE A 94 5.54 -9.36 -8.52
C ILE A 94 7.03 -9.54 -8.21
N ILE A 95 7.89 -8.70 -8.79
CA ILE A 95 9.33 -8.76 -8.56
C ILE A 95 9.63 -8.50 -7.08
N THR A 96 9.02 -7.48 -6.47
CA THR A 96 9.19 -7.16 -5.05
C THR A 96 8.75 -8.31 -4.16
N PHE A 97 7.57 -8.90 -4.44
CA PHE A 97 7.07 -10.05 -3.71
C PHE A 97 8.00 -11.26 -3.82
N TYR A 98 8.44 -11.59 -5.04
CA TYR A 98 9.32 -12.72 -5.29
C TYR A 98 10.63 -12.58 -4.50
N ASN A 99 11.30 -11.44 -4.60
CA ASN A 99 12.57 -11.23 -3.91
C ASN A 99 12.42 -11.16 -2.38
N MET A 100 11.33 -10.56 -1.89
CA MET A 100 11.06 -10.58 -0.45
C MET A 100 10.73 -11.98 0.05
N ALA A 101 9.98 -12.78 -0.72
CA ALA A 101 9.66 -14.15 -0.35
C ALA A 101 10.91 -15.05 -0.35
N THR A 102 11.82 -14.89 -1.32
CA THR A 102 13.08 -15.64 -1.35
C THR A 102 14.04 -15.17 -0.26
N GLY A 103 14.14 -13.87 0.02
CA GLY A 103 14.86 -13.33 1.18
C GLY A 103 14.33 -13.86 2.51
N MET A 104 13.01 -13.86 2.68
CA MET A 104 12.34 -14.40 3.86
C MET A 104 12.62 -15.90 4.03
N LYS A 105 12.55 -16.67 2.95
CA LYS A 105 12.87 -18.10 2.99
C LYS A 105 14.32 -18.31 3.45
N ARG A 106 15.26 -17.56 2.88
CA ARG A 106 16.67 -17.61 3.28
C ARG A 106 16.83 -17.25 4.75
N ALA A 107 16.20 -16.19 5.22
CA ALA A 107 16.31 -15.73 6.59
C ALA A 107 15.72 -16.71 7.63
N TRP A 108 14.58 -17.34 7.32
CA TRP A 108 13.78 -18.11 8.30
C TRP A 108 13.95 -19.63 8.20
N PHE A 109 14.21 -20.17 7.01
CA PHE A 109 14.21 -21.63 6.79
C PHE A 109 15.57 -22.17 6.38
N ASP A 110 16.39 -21.39 5.68
CA ASP A 110 17.68 -21.87 5.17
C ASP A 110 18.84 -21.65 6.19
N ARG A 111 18.54 -21.12 7.39
CA ARG A 111 19.52 -20.83 8.46
C ARG A 111 19.27 -21.67 9.71
N ASN A 112 20.35 -22.06 10.38
CA ASN A 112 20.30 -22.82 11.63
C ASN A 112 20.22 -21.89 12.86
N ILE A 113 19.18 -21.06 12.93
CA ILE A 113 18.90 -20.15 14.05
C ILE A 113 17.51 -20.41 14.63
N SER A 114 17.23 -19.90 15.83
CA SER A 114 15.90 -20.05 16.41
C SER A 114 14.85 -19.27 15.61
N MET A 115 13.62 -19.80 15.52
CA MET A 115 12.51 -19.08 14.85
C MET A 115 12.25 -17.71 15.47
N HIS A 116 12.52 -17.56 16.77
CA HIS A 116 12.43 -16.28 17.47
C HIS A 116 13.44 -15.27 16.93
N ASP A 117 14.70 -15.66 16.80
CA ASP A 117 15.75 -14.76 16.33
C ASP A 117 15.59 -14.43 14.84
N ALA A 118 15.10 -15.39 14.04
CA ALA A 118 14.73 -15.17 12.65
C ALA A 118 13.55 -14.20 12.51
N PHE A 119 12.54 -14.33 13.36
CA PHE A 119 11.37 -13.44 13.38
C PHE A 119 11.76 -12.02 13.80
N CYS A 120 12.62 -11.87 14.81
CA CYS A 120 13.11 -10.57 15.28
C CYS A 120 14.19 -9.95 14.38
N ASP A 121 14.77 -10.74 13.46
CA ASP A 121 15.92 -10.36 12.63
C ASP A 121 17.10 -9.81 13.46
N LYS A 122 17.45 -10.50 14.55
CA LYS A 122 18.45 -10.02 15.52
C LYS A 122 19.85 -9.83 14.95
N ASP A 123 20.16 -10.56 13.87
CA ASP A 123 21.44 -10.48 13.19
C ASP A 123 21.40 -9.59 11.94
N GLU A 124 20.32 -8.82 11.76
CA GLU A 124 20.07 -7.91 10.62
C GLU A 124 20.19 -8.59 9.24
N PHE A 125 20.14 -9.92 9.18
CA PHE A 125 20.35 -10.65 7.93
C PHE A 125 19.25 -10.37 6.92
N LEU A 126 17.98 -10.40 7.33
CA LEU A 126 16.87 -10.12 6.44
C LEU A 126 16.96 -8.67 5.96
N TRP A 127 17.29 -7.73 6.86
CA TRP A 127 17.54 -6.32 6.53
C TRP A 127 18.61 -6.16 5.45
N ASP A 128 19.79 -6.71 5.66
CA ASP A 128 20.95 -6.52 4.78
C ASP A 128 20.81 -7.28 3.45
N ASP A 129 20.18 -8.45 3.47
CA ASP A 129 20.05 -9.29 2.27
C ASP A 129 18.93 -8.83 1.32
N SER A 130 17.75 -8.48 1.86
CA SER A 130 16.56 -8.25 1.03
C SER A 130 15.70 -7.08 1.49
N LEU A 131 15.38 -6.99 2.79
CA LEU A 131 14.37 -6.08 3.31
C LEU A 131 14.76 -4.61 3.23
N GLY A 132 16.02 -4.26 3.47
CA GLY A 132 16.49 -2.88 3.35
C GLY A 132 16.32 -2.37 1.91
N TYR A 133 16.90 -3.07 0.94
CA TYR A 133 16.84 -2.69 -0.47
C TYR A 133 15.41 -2.68 -1.02
N TRP A 134 14.67 -3.79 -0.90
CA TRP A 134 13.31 -3.89 -1.43
C TRP A 134 12.32 -3.05 -0.64
N GLY A 135 12.53 -2.89 0.66
CA GLY A 135 11.73 -2.00 1.50
C GLY A 135 11.90 -0.54 1.12
N TYR A 136 13.12 -0.09 0.79
CA TYR A 136 13.35 1.27 0.30
C TYR A 136 12.74 1.50 -1.08
N LEU A 137 12.91 0.56 -2.02
CA LEU A 137 12.21 0.66 -3.32
C LEU A 137 10.69 0.71 -3.15
N PHE A 138 10.16 -0.10 -2.25
CA PHE A 138 8.73 -0.14 -1.94
C PHE A 138 8.25 1.14 -1.25
N TYR A 139 9.09 1.78 -0.44
CA TYR A 139 8.84 3.12 0.06
C TYR A 139 8.74 4.14 -1.08
N LEU A 140 9.70 4.12 -2.02
CA LEU A 140 9.68 5.01 -3.19
C LEU A 140 8.43 4.78 -4.07
N SER A 141 7.96 3.53 -4.19
CA SER A 141 6.77 3.21 -4.97
C SER A 141 5.52 3.94 -4.45
N LYS A 142 5.41 4.23 -3.15
CA LYS A 142 4.25 4.94 -2.57
C LYS A 142 4.11 6.36 -3.07
N PHE A 143 5.21 7.02 -3.39
CA PHE A 143 5.16 8.32 -4.06
C PHE A 143 4.68 8.20 -5.51
N TYR A 144 5.06 7.14 -6.21
CA TYR A 144 4.60 6.91 -7.58
C TYR A 144 3.12 6.49 -7.64
N GLU A 145 2.64 5.71 -6.67
CA GLU A 145 1.26 5.22 -6.60
C GLU A 145 0.20 6.35 -6.50
N VAL A 146 0.60 7.59 -6.20
CA VAL A 146 -0.31 8.76 -6.30
C VAL A 146 -0.84 8.98 -7.71
N VAL A 147 -0.13 8.47 -8.73
CA VAL A 147 -0.56 8.50 -10.14
C VAL A 147 -1.89 7.76 -10.34
N ASP A 148 -2.20 6.74 -9.53
CA ASP A 148 -3.53 6.10 -9.54
C ASP A 148 -4.63 7.11 -9.29
N THR A 149 -4.39 8.02 -8.33
CA THR A 149 -5.36 9.05 -7.98
C THR A 149 -5.43 10.13 -9.05
N ALA A 150 -4.30 10.50 -9.64
CA ALA A 150 -4.26 11.42 -10.78
C ALA A 150 -5.09 10.87 -11.96
N ILE A 151 -4.96 9.58 -12.28
CA ILE A 151 -5.76 8.91 -13.31
C ILE A 151 -7.27 8.97 -13.00
N ILE A 152 -7.66 8.79 -11.74
CA ILE A 152 -9.06 8.88 -11.30
C ILE A 152 -9.61 10.30 -11.55
N LEU A 153 -8.85 11.33 -11.12
CA LEU A 153 -9.24 12.73 -11.29
C LEU A 153 -9.29 13.14 -12.78
N LEU A 154 -8.31 12.74 -13.58
CA LEU A 154 -8.27 12.99 -15.03
C LEU A 154 -9.45 12.34 -15.77
N LYS A 155 -9.96 11.21 -15.26
CA LYS A 155 -11.21 10.58 -15.75
C LYS A 155 -12.48 11.31 -15.28
N GLY A 156 -12.34 12.45 -14.59
CA GLY A 156 -13.44 13.22 -14.01
C GLY A 156 -14.20 12.48 -12.93
N ARG A 157 -13.54 11.53 -12.24
CA ARG A 157 -14.14 10.73 -11.17
C ARG A 157 -13.64 11.24 -9.82
N ARG A 158 -14.51 11.10 -8.82
CA ARG A 158 -14.16 11.44 -7.44
C ARG A 158 -13.18 10.41 -6.85
N SER A 159 -12.07 10.88 -6.28
CA SER A 159 -11.22 10.05 -5.42
C SER A 159 -11.89 9.83 -4.07
N SER A 160 -11.90 8.59 -3.58
CA SER A 160 -12.51 8.25 -2.29
C SER A 160 -11.62 8.69 -1.12
N LEU A 161 -12.23 8.90 0.05
CA LEU A 161 -11.46 9.16 1.29
C LEU A 161 -10.51 8.00 1.59
N LEU A 162 -10.95 6.76 1.30
CA LEU A 162 -10.13 5.57 1.45
C LEU A 162 -8.83 5.66 0.62
N GLN A 163 -8.93 6.02 -0.66
CA GLN A 163 -7.79 6.16 -1.55
C GLN A 163 -6.80 7.21 -1.01
N THR A 164 -7.30 8.39 -0.64
CA THR A 164 -6.47 9.49 -0.17
C THR A 164 -5.83 9.20 1.18
N TYR A 165 -6.57 8.61 2.12
CA TYR A 165 -6.03 8.21 3.43
C TYR A 165 -4.96 7.13 3.29
N HIS A 166 -5.21 6.11 2.46
CA HIS A 166 -4.28 5.02 2.20
C HIS A 166 -2.94 5.53 1.64
N HIS A 167 -2.95 6.26 0.53
CA HIS A 167 -1.71 6.73 -0.10
C HIS A 167 -0.92 7.69 0.78
N SER A 168 -1.61 8.61 1.47
CA SER A 168 -0.95 9.55 2.39
C SER A 168 -0.31 8.83 3.59
N GLY A 169 -1.05 7.92 4.22
CA GLY A 169 -0.57 7.18 5.39
C GLY A 169 0.51 6.16 5.04
N ALA A 170 0.44 5.53 3.87
CA ALA A 170 1.45 4.59 3.40
C ALA A 170 2.83 5.24 3.26
N MET A 171 2.92 6.49 2.76
CA MET A 171 4.20 7.22 2.69
C MET A 171 4.82 7.43 4.07
N LEU A 172 4.03 7.89 5.04
CA LEU A 172 4.51 8.20 6.40
C LEU A 172 4.93 6.94 7.17
N THR A 173 4.13 5.88 7.08
CA THR A 173 4.40 4.61 7.76
C THR A 173 5.62 3.91 7.17
N MET A 174 5.73 3.87 5.83
CA MET A 174 6.91 3.32 5.17
C MET A 174 8.18 4.10 5.51
N TRP A 175 8.13 5.43 5.51
CA TRP A 175 9.26 6.25 5.95
C TRP A 175 9.73 5.87 7.35
N SER A 176 8.81 5.79 8.33
CA SER A 176 9.16 5.44 9.70
C SER A 176 9.76 4.03 9.81
N GLY A 177 9.23 3.06 9.06
CA GLY A 177 9.74 1.69 9.04
C GLY A 177 11.16 1.60 8.50
N ILE A 178 11.44 2.32 7.40
CA ILE A 178 12.78 2.32 6.80
C ILE A 178 13.77 3.15 7.63
N ARG A 179 13.36 4.32 8.13
CA ARG A 179 14.24 5.25 8.87
C ARG A 179 14.78 4.66 10.17
N TYR A 180 13.96 3.85 10.84
CA TYR A 180 14.31 3.25 12.12
C TYR A 180 14.67 1.77 12.02
N LYS A 181 14.92 1.26 10.80
CA LYS A 181 15.19 -0.17 10.54
C LYS A 181 14.23 -1.09 11.31
N ALA A 182 12.93 -0.80 11.23
CA ALA A 182 11.94 -1.57 11.98
C ALA A 182 11.65 -2.87 11.25
N THR A 183 12.16 -4.00 11.76
CA THR A 183 11.93 -5.35 11.21
C THR A 183 10.49 -5.62 10.79
N PRO A 184 9.44 -5.24 11.55
CA PRO A 184 8.03 -5.52 11.18
C PRO A 184 7.60 -4.94 9.81
N ILE A 185 8.38 -4.04 9.22
CA ILE A 185 8.10 -3.47 7.90
C ILE A 185 8.08 -4.54 6.79
N TRP A 186 8.74 -5.70 6.97
CA TRP A 186 8.67 -6.80 6.01
C TRP A 186 7.23 -7.28 5.77
N ILE A 187 6.38 -7.22 6.80
CA ILE A 187 4.96 -7.62 6.72
C ILE A 187 4.25 -6.74 5.69
N PHE A 188 4.53 -5.42 5.75
CA PHE A 188 3.99 -4.48 4.80
C PHE A 188 4.51 -4.81 3.41
N VAL A 189 5.83 -4.86 3.21
CA VAL A 189 6.43 -5.07 1.89
C VAL A 189 5.97 -6.40 1.26
N LEU A 190 6.05 -7.51 1.98
CA LEU A 190 5.72 -8.85 1.47
C LEU A 190 4.22 -9.01 1.20
N PHE A 191 3.35 -8.75 2.18
CA PHE A 191 1.92 -8.99 1.97
C PHE A 191 1.30 -7.95 1.03
N ASN A 192 1.71 -6.68 1.12
CA ASN A 192 1.17 -5.67 0.21
C ASN A 192 1.64 -5.90 -1.22
N SER A 193 2.91 -6.22 -1.47
CA SER A 193 3.37 -6.52 -2.83
C SER A 193 2.64 -7.71 -3.45
N PHE A 194 2.33 -8.76 -2.67
CA PHE A 194 1.47 -9.85 -3.14
C PHE A 194 0.07 -9.34 -3.55
N VAL A 195 -0.62 -8.63 -2.66
CA VAL A 195 -1.98 -8.15 -2.92
C VAL A 195 -2.02 -7.10 -4.04
N HIS A 196 -1.03 -6.23 -4.12
CA HIS A 196 -0.86 -5.25 -5.19
C HIS A 196 -0.58 -5.93 -6.53
N SER A 197 0.18 -7.02 -6.56
CA SER A 197 0.35 -7.83 -7.77
C SER A 197 -1.00 -8.30 -8.32
N VAL A 198 -1.86 -8.86 -7.46
CA VAL A 198 -3.18 -9.33 -7.86
C VAL A 198 -4.11 -8.16 -8.25
N MET A 199 -4.10 -7.08 -7.47
CA MET A 199 -4.93 -5.89 -7.71
C MET A 199 -4.57 -5.19 -9.01
N TYR A 200 -3.29 -4.95 -9.28
CA TYR A 200 -2.84 -4.27 -10.50
C TYR A 200 -2.99 -5.15 -11.74
N CYS A 201 -2.79 -6.48 -11.64
CA CYS A 201 -3.17 -7.41 -12.71
C CYS A 201 -4.66 -7.30 -13.05
N TYR A 202 -5.53 -7.24 -12.03
CA TYR A 202 -6.97 -7.03 -12.22
C TYR A 202 -7.27 -5.67 -12.88
N TYR A 203 -6.63 -4.59 -12.45
CA TYR A 203 -6.83 -3.26 -13.05
C TYR A 203 -6.27 -3.14 -14.46
N ALA A 204 -5.14 -3.76 -14.77
CA ALA A 204 -4.61 -3.86 -16.13
C ALA A 204 -5.62 -4.59 -17.04
N ALA A 205 -6.13 -5.75 -16.62
CA ALA A 205 -7.15 -6.48 -17.38
C ALA A 205 -8.43 -5.65 -17.60
N THR A 206 -8.93 -4.97 -16.56
CA THR A 206 -10.12 -4.12 -16.68
C THR A 206 -9.93 -2.87 -17.52
N SER A 207 -8.68 -2.37 -17.65
CA SER A 207 -8.38 -1.21 -18.49
C SER A 207 -8.56 -1.49 -19.99
N ILE A 208 -8.30 -2.73 -20.43
CA ILE A 208 -8.50 -3.19 -21.82
C ILE A 208 -9.89 -3.78 -22.07
N GLY A 209 -10.80 -3.69 -21.09
CA GLY A 209 -12.19 -4.12 -21.22
C GLY A 209 -12.46 -5.58 -20.84
N LEU A 210 -11.50 -6.30 -20.28
CA LEU A 210 -11.76 -7.60 -19.66
C LEU A 210 -12.45 -7.39 -18.31
N HIS A 211 -13.48 -8.18 -18.01
CA HIS A 211 -14.22 -8.04 -16.76
C HIS A 211 -14.13 -9.34 -15.93
N PRO A 212 -12.94 -9.68 -15.41
CA PRO A 212 -12.79 -10.90 -14.62
C PRO A 212 -13.72 -10.85 -13.40
N PRO A 213 -14.45 -11.95 -13.09
CA PRO A 213 -15.17 -12.07 -11.85
C PRO A 213 -14.17 -12.07 -10.69
N GLY A 214 -14.56 -11.50 -9.53
CA GLY A 214 -13.72 -11.57 -8.34
C GLY A 214 -13.31 -10.24 -7.71
N LYS A 215 -13.89 -9.11 -8.14
CA LYS A 215 -13.73 -7.82 -7.42
C LYS A 215 -13.98 -7.94 -5.91
N ARG A 216 -14.94 -8.78 -5.50
CA ARG A 216 -15.24 -9.04 -4.09
C ARG A 216 -14.08 -9.76 -3.39
N TYR A 217 -13.49 -10.77 -4.03
CA TYR A 217 -12.35 -11.51 -3.47
C TYR A 217 -11.12 -10.62 -3.31
N LEU A 218 -10.89 -9.67 -4.23
CA LEU A 218 -9.83 -8.67 -4.06
C LEU A 218 -10.00 -7.85 -2.78
N THR A 219 -11.21 -7.32 -2.55
CA THR A 219 -11.50 -6.56 -1.33
C THR A 219 -11.37 -7.44 -0.08
N SER A 220 -11.80 -8.71 -0.15
CA SER A 220 -11.63 -9.65 0.95
C SER A 220 -10.14 -9.91 1.27
N ILE A 221 -9.31 -10.14 0.26
CA ILE A 221 -7.87 -10.36 0.45
C ILE A 221 -7.18 -9.12 1.04
N GLN A 222 -7.55 -7.91 0.61
CA GLN A 222 -7.06 -6.66 1.18
C GLN A 222 -7.43 -6.51 2.67
N ILE A 223 -8.67 -6.80 3.05
CA ILE A 223 -9.10 -6.77 4.46
C ILE A 223 -8.34 -7.82 5.28
N SER A 224 -8.21 -9.05 4.76
CA SER A 224 -7.45 -10.11 5.42
C SER A 224 -5.98 -9.72 5.62
N GLN A 225 -5.36 -9.08 4.62
CA GLN A 225 -4.00 -8.55 4.74
C GLN A 225 -3.88 -7.59 5.93
N PHE A 226 -4.80 -6.63 6.08
CA PHE A 226 -4.69 -5.66 7.17
C PHE A 226 -4.88 -6.30 8.54
N LEU A 227 -5.81 -7.24 8.68
CA LEU A 227 -6.06 -7.94 9.95
C LEU A 227 -4.87 -8.82 10.34
N LEU A 228 -4.36 -9.64 9.41
CA LEU A 228 -3.22 -10.51 9.66
C LEU A 228 -1.94 -9.70 9.88
N GLY A 229 -1.70 -8.72 9.01
CA GLY A 229 -0.50 -7.88 9.07
C GLY A 229 -0.45 -7.01 10.32
N MET A 230 -1.58 -6.43 10.74
CA MET A 230 -1.66 -5.67 12.00
C MET A 230 -1.44 -6.57 13.22
N SER A 231 -2.03 -7.76 13.23
CA SER A 231 -1.84 -8.71 14.35
C SER A 231 -0.37 -9.12 14.50
N LEU A 232 0.31 -9.39 13.39
CA LEU A 232 1.75 -9.69 13.37
C LEU A 232 2.59 -8.46 13.76
N ALA A 233 2.27 -7.26 13.26
CA ALA A 233 3.02 -6.06 13.63
C ALA A 233 2.91 -5.75 15.13
N VAL A 234 1.73 -5.96 15.71
CA VAL A 234 1.49 -5.79 17.16
C VAL A 234 2.25 -6.85 17.98
N SER A 235 2.40 -8.09 17.49
CA SER A 235 3.10 -9.12 18.25
C SER A 235 4.56 -8.76 18.55
N TYR A 236 5.24 -8.02 17.67
CA TYR A 236 6.59 -7.51 17.91
C TYR A 236 6.73 -6.61 19.14
N LEU A 237 5.64 -5.96 19.59
CA LEU A 237 5.65 -5.15 20.82
C LEU A 237 5.64 -6.02 22.09
N PHE A 238 5.22 -7.28 21.98
CA PHE A 238 5.06 -8.21 23.10
C PHE A 238 6.09 -9.34 23.10
N VAL A 239 6.74 -9.61 21.96
CA VAL A 239 7.83 -10.59 21.86
C VAL A 239 9.11 -9.97 22.47
N PRO A 240 9.76 -10.64 23.44
CA PRO A 240 10.93 -10.10 24.10
C PRO A 240 12.13 -9.99 23.16
N ASN A 241 12.95 -8.95 23.33
CA ASN A 241 14.20 -8.76 22.56
C ASN A 241 14.01 -8.73 21.02
N CYS A 242 12.88 -8.18 20.58
CA CYS A 242 12.51 -8.02 19.16
C CYS A 242 12.57 -6.55 18.71
N MET A 243 12.68 -5.62 19.65
CA MET A 243 12.59 -4.18 19.45
C MET A 243 13.55 -3.48 20.43
N ASP A 244 14.73 -3.17 19.93
CA ASP A 244 15.86 -2.69 20.74
C ASP A 244 15.85 -1.17 20.89
N THR A 245 15.31 -0.45 19.90
CA THR A 245 15.31 1.02 19.91
C THR A 245 13.92 1.64 20.09
N PRO A 246 13.83 2.83 20.72
CA PRO A 246 12.58 3.60 20.76
C PRO A 246 12.04 3.96 19.37
N GLY A 247 12.94 4.16 18.39
CA GLY A 247 12.58 4.48 17.00
C GLY A 247 11.83 3.34 16.31
N GLN A 248 12.27 2.09 16.49
CA GLN A 248 11.55 0.93 15.98
C GLN A 248 10.12 0.86 16.57
N ARG A 249 9.98 1.07 17.89
CA ARG A 249 8.66 1.05 18.55
C ARG A 249 7.75 2.16 18.02
N PHE A 250 8.31 3.35 17.82
CA PHE A 250 7.61 4.48 17.21
C PHE A 250 7.09 4.14 15.80
N ALA A 251 7.90 3.49 14.96
CA ALA A 251 7.46 3.05 13.63
C ALA A 251 6.27 2.08 13.70
N VAL A 252 6.29 1.12 14.64
CA VAL A 252 5.17 0.19 14.86
C VAL A 252 3.92 0.94 15.35
N PHE A 253 4.04 1.88 16.28
CA PHE A 253 2.90 2.65 16.78
C PHE A 253 2.25 3.50 15.67
N ILE A 254 3.04 4.18 14.83
CA ILE A 254 2.50 4.90 13.67
C ILE A 254 1.79 3.92 12.73
N ASN A 255 2.41 2.78 12.43
CA ASN A 255 1.82 1.79 11.52
C ASN A 255 0.48 1.25 12.06
N VAL A 256 0.39 0.91 13.34
CA VAL A 256 -0.86 0.46 13.97
C VAL A 256 -1.91 1.58 13.97
N GLY A 257 -1.52 2.79 14.35
CA GLY A 257 -2.40 3.97 14.33
C GLY A 257 -2.94 4.30 12.94
N TYR A 258 -2.17 4.01 11.90
CA TYR A 258 -2.60 4.12 10.50
C TYR A 258 -3.53 2.99 10.05
N LEU A 259 -3.16 1.73 10.33
CA LEU A 259 -3.87 0.53 9.85
C LEU A 259 -5.25 0.35 10.48
N LEU A 260 -5.46 0.83 11.72
CA LEU A 260 -6.76 0.73 12.40
C LEU A 260 -7.86 1.51 11.65
N PRO A 261 -7.74 2.83 11.39
CA PRO A 261 -8.70 3.54 10.55
C PRO A 261 -8.76 3.02 9.12
N LEU A 262 -7.64 2.57 8.54
CA LEU A 262 -7.63 2.01 7.19
C LEU A 262 -8.52 0.76 7.09
N THR A 263 -8.36 -0.17 8.04
CA THR A 263 -9.16 -1.39 8.13
C THR A 263 -10.64 -1.05 8.25
N TYR A 264 -10.99 -0.07 9.10
CA TYR A 264 -12.37 0.41 9.22
C TYR A 264 -12.93 0.92 7.89
N LEU A 265 -12.18 1.75 7.16
CA LEU A 265 -12.61 2.31 5.88
C LEU A 265 -12.83 1.22 4.82
N PHE A 266 -11.99 0.19 4.79
CA PHE A 266 -12.17 -0.95 3.88
C PHE A 266 -13.40 -1.80 4.24
N VAL A 267 -13.64 -2.05 5.53
CA VAL A 267 -14.83 -2.77 5.99
C VAL A 267 -16.11 -1.98 5.66
N ASP A 268 -16.12 -0.66 5.87
CA ASP A 268 -17.22 0.22 5.50
C ASP A 268 -17.47 0.21 3.98
N PHE A 269 -16.40 0.32 3.17
CA PHE A 269 -16.48 0.19 1.72
C PHE A 269 -17.07 -1.17 1.28
N ALA A 270 -16.63 -2.27 1.88
CA ALA A 270 -17.12 -3.60 1.57
C ALA A 270 -18.60 -3.76 1.93
N ARG A 271 -19.03 -3.26 3.10
CA ARG A 271 -20.44 -3.27 3.53
C ARG A 271 -21.32 -2.48 2.56
N LYS A 272 -20.92 -1.26 2.20
CA LYS A 272 -21.67 -0.39 1.28
C LYS A 272 -21.76 -0.97 -0.15
N THR A 273 -20.69 -1.60 -0.63
CA THR A 273 -20.62 -2.12 -2.01
C THR A 273 -21.27 -3.48 -2.17
N TYR A 274 -21.11 -4.39 -1.20
CA TYR A 274 -21.52 -5.79 -1.33
C TYR A 274 -22.69 -6.18 -0.42
N GLY A 275 -22.92 -5.48 0.70
CA GLY A 275 -23.95 -5.85 1.68
C GLY A 275 -25.37 -5.88 1.11
N LYS A 276 -25.76 -4.85 0.33
CA LYS A 276 -27.09 -4.78 -0.30
C LYS A 276 -27.33 -5.89 -1.34
N ARG A 277 -26.27 -6.34 -2.03
CA ARG A 277 -26.36 -7.40 -3.03
C ARG A 277 -26.57 -8.78 -2.40
N ILE A 278 -25.95 -9.03 -1.24
CA ILE A 278 -26.14 -10.27 -0.50
C ILE A 278 -27.56 -10.34 0.05
N ALA A 279 -28.04 -9.27 0.67
CA ALA A 279 -29.42 -9.21 1.17
C ALA A 279 -30.45 -9.42 0.04
N ALA A 280 -30.24 -8.80 -1.13
CA ALA A 280 -31.11 -8.99 -2.29
C ALA A 280 -31.03 -10.41 -2.88
N ALA A 281 -29.85 -11.02 -2.93
CA ALA A 281 -29.68 -12.40 -3.40
C ALA A 281 -30.32 -13.41 -2.43
N MET A 282 -30.17 -13.22 -1.12
CA MET A 282 -30.81 -14.06 -0.10
C MET A 282 -32.33 -13.96 -0.16
N LYS A 283 -32.87 -12.76 -0.35
CA LYS A 283 -34.33 -12.56 -0.50
C LYS A 283 -34.90 -13.16 -1.79
N LYS A 284 -34.08 -13.41 -2.81
CA LYS A 284 -34.48 -14.05 -4.07
C LYS A 284 -34.33 -15.58 -4.03
N ALA A 285 -33.55 -16.08 -3.07
CA ALA A 285 -33.37 -17.51 -2.81
C ALA A 285 -34.38 -18.06 -1.78
N GLN A 286 -35.19 -17.18 -1.19
CA GLN A 286 -36.29 -17.45 -0.28
C GLN A 286 -37.62 -17.24 -1.02
#